data_AF-A0A9N8ZUY6-F1
#
_entry.id   AF-A0A9N8ZUY6-F1
#
_cell.length_a   1.000
_cell.length_b   1.000
_cell.length_c   1.000
_cell.angle_alpha   90.00
_cell.angle_beta   90.00
_cell.angle_gamma   90.00
#
_symmetry.space_group_name_H-M   'P 1'
#
loop_
_entity.id
_entity.type
_entity.pdbx_description
1 polymer ?
#
loop_
_entity_poly.entity_id
_entity_poly.type
_entity_poly.pdbx_seq_one_letter_code
_entity_poly.pdbx_strand_id
1 'polypeptide(L)'
;YVEKFKLSHPTDSIEVLLPEISKRIGALQKHGEYDLNKSAQFFIKQYRNGKYGRYTLDDVSPEGLKAYFTNDDSDKDTLMSKNQIKKLKWEKVTEKRLNRWKKHGYLTGKGKQGVQGCKKG
;
A
#
# COMPACT_ATOMS: atom_id res chain seq x y z
N TYR A 1 -9.61 -24.44 -1.11
CA TYR A 1 -11.09 -24.44 -1.19
C TYR A 1 -11.63 -25.81 -1.62
N VAL A 2 -10.93 -26.55 -2.51
CA VAL A 2 -11.27 -27.90 -2.98
C VAL A 2 -11.60 -28.87 -1.84
N GLU A 3 -10.70 -29.07 -0.88
CA GLU A 3 -10.94 -29.95 0.27
C GLU A 3 -12.16 -29.53 1.12
N LYS A 4 -12.31 -28.22 1.32
CA LYS A 4 -13.39 -27.65 2.16
C LYS A 4 -14.78 -27.90 1.57
N PHE A 5 -14.88 -27.86 0.25
CA PHE A 5 -16.13 -28.14 -0.48
C PHE A 5 -16.22 -29.58 -0.99
N LYS A 6 -15.22 -30.43 -0.70
CA LYS A 6 -15.15 -31.82 -1.16
C LYS A 6 -15.27 -31.97 -2.68
N LEU A 7 -14.69 -31.05 -3.42
CA LEU A 7 -14.60 -31.13 -4.88
C LEU A 7 -13.58 -32.21 -5.27
N SER A 8 -13.83 -32.91 -6.38
CA SER A 8 -12.92 -33.94 -6.92
C SER A 8 -11.59 -33.34 -7.39
N HIS A 9 -11.65 -32.17 -8.02
CA HIS A 9 -10.49 -31.43 -8.53
C HIS A 9 -10.73 -29.92 -8.42
N PRO A 10 -9.68 -29.08 -8.52
CA PRO A 10 -9.85 -27.66 -8.77
C PRO A 10 -10.68 -27.45 -10.03
N THR A 11 -11.61 -26.50 -9.98
CA THR A 11 -12.51 -26.19 -11.09
C THR A 11 -12.47 -24.70 -11.36
N ASP A 12 -12.46 -24.36 -12.65
CA ASP A 12 -12.50 -22.98 -13.15
C ASP A 12 -13.92 -22.56 -13.58
N SER A 13 -14.82 -23.53 -13.80
CA SER A 13 -16.22 -23.25 -14.13
C SER A 13 -17.06 -22.92 -12.88
N ILE A 14 -17.71 -21.75 -12.92
CA ILE A 14 -18.64 -21.27 -11.89
C ILE A 14 -19.88 -22.17 -11.80
N GLU A 15 -20.33 -22.72 -12.93
CA GLU A 15 -21.52 -23.57 -13.03
C GLU A 15 -21.36 -24.89 -12.27
N VAL A 16 -20.12 -25.38 -12.11
CA VAL A 16 -19.81 -26.56 -11.31
C VAL A 16 -19.55 -26.19 -9.85
N LEU A 17 -18.88 -25.06 -9.63
CA LEU A 17 -18.48 -24.63 -8.30
C LEU A 17 -19.68 -24.26 -7.41
N LEU A 18 -20.62 -23.45 -7.92
CA LEU A 18 -21.71 -22.92 -7.11
C LEU A 18 -22.71 -23.98 -6.64
N PRO A 19 -23.16 -24.94 -7.46
CA PRO A 19 -24.03 -26.02 -7.00
C PRO A 19 -23.41 -26.88 -5.90
N GLU A 20 -22.13 -27.21 -6.01
CA GLU A 20 -21.42 -28.00 -4.99
C GLU A 20 -21.30 -27.21 -3.67
N ILE A 21 -21.07 -25.90 -3.74
CA ILE A 21 -21.12 -25.03 -2.56
C ILE A 21 -22.54 -25.01 -1.98
N SER A 22 -23.58 -24.83 -2.80
CA SER A 22 -24.99 -24.83 -2.37
C SER A 22 -25.36 -26.09 -1.62
N LYS A 23 -24.97 -27.25 -2.19
CA LYS A 23 -25.15 -28.57 -1.59
C LYS A 23 -24.45 -28.69 -0.25
N ARG A 24 -23.24 -28.12 -0.13
CA ARG A 24 -22.46 -28.18 1.11
C ARG A 24 -23.00 -27.27 2.22
N ILE A 25 -23.48 -26.08 1.88
CA ILE A 25 -24.00 -25.11 2.86
C ILE A 25 -25.49 -25.31 3.16
N GLY A 26 -26.18 -26.14 2.38
CA GLY A 26 -27.63 -26.35 2.49
C GLY A 26 -28.45 -25.17 1.94
N ALA A 27 -27.91 -24.41 1.00
CA ALA A 27 -28.62 -23.30 0.38
C ALA A 27 -29.55 -23.81 -0.72
N LEU A 28 -30.78 -24.14 -0.31
CA LEU A 28 -31.86 -24.62 -1.16
C LEU A 28 -32.97 -23.57 -1.25
N GLN A 29 -33.56 -23.43 -2.43
CA GLN A 29 -34.74 -22.64 -2.70
C GLN A 29 -36.02 -23.49 -2.57
N LYS A 30 -37.16 -22.85 -2.77
CA LYS A 30 -38.44 -23.55 -2.88
C LYS A 30 -38.35 -24.52 -4.07
N HIS A 31 -38.92 -25.72 -3.92
CA HIS A 31 -38.85 -26.83 -4.88
C HIS A 31 -37.51 -27.59 -4.95
N GLY A 32 -36.57 -27.35 -4.02
CA GLY A 32 -35.36 -28.16 -3.90
C GLY A 32 -34.24 -27.78 -4.88
N GLU A 33 -34.39 -26.66 -5.57
CA GLU A 33 -33.34 -26.09 -6.42
C GLU A 33 -32.24 -25.42 -5.58
N TYR A 34 -31.02 -25.39 -6.10
CA TYR A 34 -29.89 -24.79 -5.40
C TYR A 34 -29.90 -23.26 -5.50
N ASP A 35 -29.75 -22.57 -4.37
CA ASP A 35 -29.68 -21.10 -4.32
C ASP A 35 -28.26 -20.62 -4.67
N LEU A 36 -28.00 -20.42 -5.96
CA LEU A 36 -26.69 -20.00 -6.47
C LEU A 36 -26.27 -18.63 -5.92
N ASN A 37 -27.21 -17.71 -5.71
CA ASN A 37 -26.93 -16.37 -5.20
C ASN A 37 -26.41 -16.41 -3.76
N LYS A 38 -27.08 -17.17 -2.88
CA LYS A 38 -26.60 -17.36 -1.49
C LYS A 38 -25.24 -18.04 -1.46
N SER A 39 -25.01 -19.02 -2.33
CA SER A 39 -23.73 -19.71 -2.42
C SER A 39 -22.60 -18.81 -2.90
N ALA A 40 -22.86 -17.96 -3.89
CA ALA A 40 -21.89 -16.96 -4.35
C ALA A 40 -21.54 -15.96 -3.25
N GLN A 41 -22.56 -15.42 -2.56
CA GLN A 41 -22.34 -14.50 -1.42
C GLN A 41 -21.54 -15.15 -0.30
N PHE A 42 -21.86 -16.40 0.04
CA PHE A 42 -21.12 -17.18 1.02
C PHE A 42 -19.65 -17.36 0.58
N PHE A 43 -19.42 -17.75 -0.67
CA PHE A 43 -18.09 -17.96 -1.20
C PHE A 43 -17.22 -16.70 -1.13
N ILE A 44 -17.76 -15.56 -1.58
CA ILE A 44 -17.08 -14.26 -1.52
C ILE A 44 -16.78 -13.86 -0.08
N LYS A 45 -17.73 -14.05 0.85
CA LYS A 45 -17.52 -13.75 2.27
C LYS A 45 -16.38 -14.58 2.86
N GLN A 46 -16.32 -15.87 2.55
CA GLN A 46 -15.23 -16.75 3.01
C GLN A 46 -13.88 -16.33 2.42
N TYR A 47 -13.85 -15.95 1.14
CA TYR A 47 -12.66 -15.44 0.47
C TYR A 47 -12.14 -14.16 1.15
N ARG A 48 -13.01 -13.17 1.37
CA ARG A 48 -12.67 -11.91 2.06
C ARG A 48 -12.17 -12.11 3.48
N ASN A 49 -12.67 -13.15 4.16
CA ASN A 49 -12.23 -13.52 5.50
C ASN A 49 -10.91 -14.33 5.51
N GLY A 50 -10.27 -14.53 4.37
CA GLY A 50 -9.02 -15.29 4.25
C GLY A 50 -9.17 -16.79 4.52
N LYS A 51 -10.39 -17.34 4.47
CA LYS A 51 -10.64 -18.75 4.82
C LYS A 51 -10.14 -19.75 3.78
N TYR A 52 -9.68 -19.27 2.63
CA TYR A 52 -9.08 -20.09 1.57
C TYR A 52 -7.55 -19.97 1.51
N GLY A 53 -6.96 -19.04 2.26
CA GLY A 53 -5.54 -18.72 2.20
C GLY A 53 -5.29 -17.22 2.11
N ARG A 54 -4.02 -16.85 1.97
CA ARG A 54 -3.59 -15.47 1.69
C ARG A 54 -3.42 -15.32 0.19
N TYR A 55 -4.08 -14.33 -0.39
CA TYR A 55 -4.05 -14.05 -1.81
C TYR A 55 -3.73 -12.57 -2.03
N THR A 56 -3.02 -12.28 -3.10
CA THR A 56 -2.82 -10.94 -3.65
C THR A 56 -3.54 -10.89 -4.99
N LEU A 57 -4.45 -9.91 -5.14
CA LEU A 57 -5.14 -9.67 -6.41
C LEU A 57 -4.34 -8.75 -7.34
N ASP A 58 -3.29 -8.13 -6.81
CA ASP A 58 -2.37 -7.30 -7.57
C ASP A 58 -1.57 -8.17 -8.54
N ASP A 59 -1.35 -7.65 -9.74
CA ASP A 59 -0.46 -8.28 -10.71
C ASP A 59 0.99 -8.10 -10.26
N VAL A 60 1.54 -9.15 -9.68
CA VAL A 60 2.95 -9.24 -9.26
C VAL A 60 3.83 -9.88 -10.33
N SER A 61 3.34 -10.00 -11.57
CA SER A 61 4.16 -10.42 -12.69
C SER A 61 5.34 -9.45 -12.87
N PRO A 62 6.50 -9.92 -13.39
CA PRO A 62 7.63 -9.04 -13.62
C PRO A 62 7.30 -7.87 -14.57
N GLU A 63 6.36 -8.07 -15.48
CA GLU A 63 5.89 -7.05 -16.42
C GLU A 63 4.94 -6.05 -15.74
N GLY A 64 3.97 -6.53 -14.97
CA GLY A 64 3.05 -5.69 -14.19
C GLY A 64 3.77 -4.82 -13.17
N LEU A 65 4.80 -5.37 -12.51
CA LEU A 65 5.65 -4.60 -11.60
C LEU A 65 6.44 -3.51 -12.33
N LYS A 66 7.04 -3.82 -13.49
CA LYS A 66 7.74 -2.81 -14.29
C LYS A 66 6.78 -1.68 -14.68
N ALA A 67 5.61 -2.03 -15.21
CA ALA A 67 4.58 -1.06 -15.57
C ALA A 67 4.17 -0.18 -14.37
N TYR A 68 3.96 -0.77 -13.20
CA TYR A 68 3.64 -0.04 -11.97
C TYR A 68 4.73 0.95 -11.57
N PHE A 69 6.01 0.58 -11.67
CA PHE A 69 7.13 1.47 -11.35
C PHE A 69 7.43 2.51 -12.44
N THR A 70 7.05 2.26 -13.69
CA THR A 70 7.29 3.17 -14.82
C THR A 70 6.13 4.11 -15.11
N ASN A 71 4.90 3.75 -14.74
CA ASN A 71 3.73 4.62 -14.80
C ASN A 71 3.82 5.67 -13.69
N ASP A 72 4.68 6.66 -13.91
CA ASP A 72 4.79 7.90 -13.15
C ASP A 72 3.59 8.80 -13.47
N ASP A 73 2.42 8.48 -12.91
CA ASP A 73 1.34 9.45 -12.78
C ASP A 73 1.72 10.43 -11.65
N SER A 74 2.31 11.56 -12.04
CA SER A 74 2.24 12.92 -11.47
C SER A 74 2.33 13.20 -9.96
N ASP A 75 2.53 12.22 -9.08
CA ASP A 75 2.60 12.42 -7.62
C ASP A 75 4.03 12.36 -7.06
N LYS A 76 5.04 12.54 -7.92
CA LYS A 76 6.45 12.67 -7.50
C LYS A 76 6.70 13.83 -6.54
N ASP A 77 5.81 14.82 -6.49
CA ASP A 77 5.86 15.91 -5.52
C ASP A 77 5.58 15.46 -4.07
N THR A 78 5.06 14.24 -3.87
CA THR A 78 4.76 13.67 -2.54
C THR A 78 5.85 12.70 -2.04
N LEU A 79 6.97 12.55 -2.77
CA LEU A 79 8.02 11.57 -2.43
C LEU A 79 8.98 12.01 -1.31
N MET A 80 8.89 13.26 -0.82
CA MET A 80 9.74 13.72 0.28
C MET A 80 9.02 13.67 1.61
N SER A 81 9.60 12.97 2.58
CA SER A 81 9.12 12.98 3.97
C SER A 81 9.05 14.41 4.50
N LYS A 82 8.09 14.70 5.39
CA LYS A 82 7.92 16.03 6.01
C LYS A 82 9.23 16.57 6.61
N ASN A 83 10.09 15.69 7.14
CA ASN A 83 11.39 16.05 7.72
C ASN A 83 12.40 16.50 6.65
N GLN A 84 12.37 15.84 5.50
CA GLN A 84 13.18 16.08 4.32
C GLN A 84 12.84 17.45 3.70
N ILE A 85 11.54 17.75 3.59
CA ILE A 85 11.03 19.08 3.18
C ILE A 85 11.47 20.16 4.18
N LYS A 86 11.36 19.88 5.48
CA LYS A 86 11.79 20.81 6.53
C LYS A 86 13.29 21.12 6.41
N LYS A 87 14.14 20.11 6.22
CA LYS A 87 15.59 20.27 6.05
C LYS A 87 15.92 21.20 4.87
N LEU A 88 15.31 20.96 3.70
CA LEU A 88 15.48 21.83 2.52
C LEU A 88 15.06 23.28 2.78
N LYS A 89 13.99 23.50 3.56
CA LYS A 89 13.58 24.86 3.97
C LYS A 89 14.62 25.52 4.87
N TRP A 90 15.17 24.80 5.86
CA TRP A 90 16.22 25.33 6.74
C TRP A 90 17.49 25.67 5.96
N GLU A 91 17.90 24.81 5.03
CA GLU A 91 19.08 25.03 4.18
C GLU A 91 18.95 26.33 3.37
N LYS A 92 17.79 26.57 2.75
CA LYS A 92 17.48 27.83 2.05
C LYS A 92 17.54 29.05 2.98
N VAL A 93 17.07 28.93 4.22
CA VAL A 93 17.12 30.02 5.21
C VAL A 93 18.56 30.28 5.65
N THR A 94 19.34 29.23 5.90
CA THR A 94 20.76 29.35 6.27
C THR A 94 21.58 29.97 5.15
N GLU A 95 21.31 29.60 3.89
CA GLU A 95 21.96 30.19 2.72
C GLU A 95 21.63 31.68 2.58
N LYS A 96 20.36 32.07 2.72
CA LYS A 96 19.97 33.50 2.74
C LYS A 96 20.64 34.27 3.88
N ARG A 97 20.71 33.68 5.07
CA ARG A 97 21.40 34.28 6.22
C ARG A 97 22.89 34.44 5.96
N LEU A 98 23.55 33.41 5.41
CA LEU A 98 24.95 33.44 5.03
C LEU A 98 25.22 34.52 3.98
N ASN A 99 24.37 34.61 2.94
CA ASN A 99 24.48 35.62 1.90
C ASN A 99 24.30 37.04 2.45
N ARG A 100 23.37 37.23 3.40
CA ARG A 100 23.22 38.50 4.13
C ARG A 100 24.48 38.84 4.93
N TRP A 101 25.05 37.85 5.61
CA TRP A 101 26.27 38.05 6.38
C TRP A 101 27.49 38.37 5.53
N LYS A 102 27.63 37.71 4.37
CA LYS A 102 28.67 38.05 3.37
C LYS A 102 28.50 39.48 2.87
N LYS A 103 27.26 39.88 2.54
CA LYS A 103 26.95 41.23 2.03
C LYS A 103 27.25 42.33 3.05
N HIS A 104 27.02 42.07 4.34
CA HIS A 104 27.30 43.01 5.42
C HIS A 104 28.73 42.89 6.00
N GLY A 105 29.61 42.08 5.39
CA GLY A 105 31.02 41.98 5.78
C GLY A 105 31.31 41.19 7.07
N TYR A 106 30.33 40.48 7.63
CA TYR A 106 30.50 39.75 8.91
C TYR A 106 31.36 38.48 8.81
N LEU A 107 31.63 37.97 7.60
CA LEU A 107 32.41 36.73 7.37
C LEU A 107 33.88 37.00 7.01
N THR A 108 34.27 38.26 6.83
CA THR A 108 35.65 38.66 6.58
C THR A 108 36.28 39.15 7.88
N GLY A 109 36.60 38.21 8.77
CA GLY A 109 37.30 38.50 10.01
C GLY A 109 37.94 37.24 10.58
N LYS A 110 39.20 37.00 10.23
CA LYS A 110 40.06 36.12 11.01
C LYS A 110 40.09 36.65 12.45
N GLY A 111 39.52 35.92 13.41
CA GLY A 111 39.52 36.30 14.82
C GLY A 111 39.13 35.12 15.70
N LYS A 112 40.13 34.52 16.34
CA LYS A 112 39.99 33.51 17.39
C LYS A 112 39.09 34.03 18.52
N GLN A 113 38.21 33.18 19.07
CA GLN A 113 37.95 32.93 20.50
C GLN A 113 36.52 32.37 20.68
N GLY A 114 36.42 31.30 21.48
CA GLY A 114 35.24 30.45 21.56
C GLY A 114 34.10 31.02 22.39
N VAL A 115 32.93 30.38 22.30
CA VAL A 115 31.86 30.47 23.30
C VAL A 115 31.14 29.12 23.37
N GLN A 116 31.00 28.63 24.61
CA GLN A 116 30.39 27.38 25.02
C GLN A 116 28.97 27.16 24.48
N GLY A 117 28.69 25.91 24.11
CA GLY A 117 27.34 25.43 23.83
C GLY A 117 26.48 25.44 25.08
N CYS A 118 25.40 26.23 25.05
CA CYS A 118 24.38 26.23 26.08
C CYS A 118 23.44 25.04 25.83
N LYS A 119 23.57 23.99 26.65
CA LYS A 119 22.61 22.87 26.74
C LYS A 119 21.31 23.41 27.36
N LYS A 120 20.18 23.23 26.68
CA LYS A 120 18.85 23.45 27.27
C LYS A 120 18.32 22.12 27.80
N GLY A 121 17.93 22.13 29.08
CA GLY A 121 17.08 21.13 29.71
C GLY A 121 15.61 21.34 29.39
#